data_AF-X0WQU0-F1
#
_entry.id   AF-X0WQU0-F1
#
_cell.length_a   1.000
_cell.length_b   1.000
_cell.length_c   1.000
_cell.angle_alpha   90.00
_cell.angle_beta   90.00
_cell.angle_gamma   90.00
#
_symmetry.space_group_name_H-M   'P 1'
#
loop_
_entity.id
_entity.type
_entity.pdbx_description
1 polymer ?
#
loop_
_entity_poly.entity_id
_entity_poly.type
_entity_poly.pdbx_seq_one_letter_code
_entity_poly.pdbx_strand_id
1 'polypeptide(L)'
;FLHHYVHQHGDREASTFWTGCGAIRRDAFDAVRGFNESFRVIEDIELGARLRRAGYRIRLCPDVQVTHLKRWTFGSLLRSDIFDRAIPWTRLIFQSDHLPTDLNLDLRGRLSAFAAWAALALLVLGFWWSWAWVGMLLCVAVGGIANADLYRFFARHGGVWFAVGAAGLHALYLLYSSLVFALVAGQTLLSRLRPGLANNRR
;
A
#
# COMPACT_ATOMS: atom_id res chain seq x y z
N PHE A 1 1.59 11.85 -8.24
CA PHE A 1 0.16 12.12 -8.01
C PHE A 1 -0.43 11.32 -6.87
N LEU A 2 -0.49 9.98 -6.92
CA LEU A 2 -1.07 9.17 -5.84
C LEU A 2 -0.42 9.40 -4.46
N HIS A 3 0.92 9.30 -4.37
CA HIS A 3 1.64 9.52 -3.11
C HIS A 3 1.42 10.94 -2.55
N HIS A 4 1.41 11.95 -3.41
CA HIS A 4 1.09 13.33 -3.01
C HIS A 4 -0.34 13.43 -2.46
N TYR A 5 -1.33 12.86 -3.15
CA TYR A 5 -2.72 12.87 -2.69
C TYR A 5 -2.87 12.22 -1.30
N VAL A 6 -2.26 11.05 -1.10
CA VAL A 6 -2.30 10.32 0.18
C VAL A 6 -1.68 11.16 1.30
N HIS A 7 -0.51 11.77 1.10
CA HIS A 7 0.12 12.60 2.14
C HIS A 7 -0.61 13.93 2.40
N GLN A 8 -1.37 14.46 1.43
CA GLN A 8 -2.16 15.67 1.65
C GLN A 8 -3.45 15.39 2.44
N HIS A 9 -4.02 14.19 2.30
CA HIS A 9 -5.30 13.80 2.91
C HIS A 9 -5.15 12.81 4.08
N GLY A 10 -3.93 12.41 4.42
CA GLY A 10 -3.64 11.53 5.54
C GLY A 10 -3.84 12.19 6.91
N ASP A 11 -3.94 11.36 7.95
CA ASP A 11 -4.04 11.84 9.33
C ASP A 11 -2.79 12.67 9.69
N ARG A 12 -3.02 13.76 10.43
CA ARG A 12 -1.96 14.62 10.95
C ARG A 12 -1.12 13.90 11.99
N GLU A 13 -1.71 12.98 12.75
CA GLU A 13 -0.96 12.06 13.59
C GLU A 13 -0.63 10.80 12.80
N ALA A 14 0.53 10.82 12.16
CA ALA A 14 1.00 9.71 11.37
C ALA A 14 1.47 8.56 12.26
N SER A 15 1.31 7.35 11.73
CA SER A 15 1.72 6.12 12.40
C SER A 15 3.04 5.56 11.87
N THR A 16 3.46 6.03 10.69
CA THR A 16 4.67 5.63 9.97
C THR A 16 5.56 6.84 9.72
N PHE A 17 6.87 6.63 9.63
CA PHE A 17 7.85 7.66 9.30
C PHE A 17 8.40 7.44 7.89
N TRP A 18 8.68 8.52 7.18
CA TRP A 18 9.16 8.49 5.80
C TRP A 18 10.42 9.34 5.67
N THR A 19 11.54 8.71 5.31
CA THR A 19 12.84 9.41 5.22
C THR A 19 12.94 10.32 3.99
N GLY A 20 12.08 10.12 2.98
CA GLY A 20 12.08 10.94 1.77
C GLY A 20 11.78 12.42 1.99
N CYS A 21 11.05 12.76 3.07
CA CYS A 21 10.76 14.14 3.48
C CYS A 21 10.51 14.20 4.99
N GLY A 22 11.40 13.58 5.76
CA GLY A 22 11.25 13.42 7.21
C GLY A 22 12.31 14.19 7.98
N ALA A 23 11.92 14.75 9.12
CA ALA A 23 12.83 15.28 10.12
C ALA A 23 12.57 14.60 11.45
N ILE A 24 13.64 14.28 12.18
CA ILE A 24 13.57 13.65 13.50
C ILE A 24 14.52 14.38 14.45
N ARG A 25 14.10 14.54 15.71
CA ARG A 25 15.01 15.05 16.75
C ARG A 25 16.07 14.01 17.05
N ARG A 26 17.32 14.45 17.21
CA ARG A 26 18.47 13.57 17.46
C ARG A 26 18.25 12.66 18.68
N ASP A 27 17.79 13.23 19.78
CA ASP A 27 17.53 12.49 21.02
C ASP A 27 16.48 11.40 20.84
N ALA A 28 15.42 11.65 20.09
CA ALA A 28 14.41 10.63 19.76
C ALA A 28 14.97 9.52 18.85
N PHE A 29 15.82 9.87 17.88
CA PHE A 29 16.48 8.91 17.00
C PHE A 29 17.45 8.00 17.77
N ASP A 30 18.28 8.59 18.63
CA ASP A 30 19.26 7.87 19.45
C ASP A 30 18.57 6.99 20.50
N ALA A 31 17.45 7.46 21.09
CA ALA A 31 16.67 6.70 22.07
C ALA A 31 16.13 5.37 21.51
N VAL A 32 15.83 5.30 20.21
CA VAL A 32 15.41 4.06 19.55
C VAL A 32 16.57 3.31 18.87
N ARG A 33 17.82 3.79 19.02
CA ARG A 33 19.04 3.24 18.39
C ARG A 33 19.09 3.37 16.87
N GLY A 34 18.50 4.44 16.33
CA GLY A 34 18.59 4.76 14.90
C GLY A 34 17.94 3.73 13.97
N PHE A 35 18.47 3.56 12.76
CA PHE A 35 17.97 2.60 11.78
C PHE A 35 18.41 1.17 12.11
N ASN A 36 17.54 0.20 11.82
CA ASN A 36 17.90 -1.21 11.90
C ASN A 36 18.53 -1.66 10.57
N GLU A 37 19.84 -1.91 10.58
CA GLU A 37 20.62 -2.31 9.39
C GLU A 37 20.19 -3.65 8.77
N SER A 38 19.41 -4.46 9.50
CA SER A 38 18.81 -5.69 8.95
C SER A 38 17.74 -5.40 7.90
N PHE A 39 17.18 -4.18 7.88
CA PHE A 39 16.22 -3.72 6.89
C PHE A 39 16.96 -2.96 5.78
N ARG A 40 16.85 -3.47 4.55
CA ARG A 40 17.37 -2.80 3.34
C ARG A 40 16.33 -1.97 2.60
N VAL A 41 15.07 -2.17 2.95
CA VAL A 41 13.88 -1.52 2.42
C VAL A 41 12.93 -1.36 3.59
N ILE A 42 12.06 -0.34 3.54
CA ILE A 42 11.06 0.00 4.56
C ILE A 42 11.63 0.24 5.98
N GLU A 43 12.93 0.50 6.09
CA GLU A 43 13.63 0.79 7.35
C GLU A 43 13.11 2.07 8.02
N ASP A 44 12.58 3.00 7.23
CA ASP A 44 11.94 4.22 7.69
C ASP A 44 10.61 3.93 8.37
N ILE A 45 9.81 3.02 7.81
CA ILE A 45 8.54 2.64 8.44
C ILE A 45 8.77 1.83 9.71
N GLU A 46 9.74 0.92 9.70
CA GLU A 46 10.14 0.16 10.90
C GLU A 46 10.60 1.11 12.02
N LEU A 47 11.43 2.10 11.69
CA LEU A 47 11.83 3.17 12.60
C LEU A 47 10.62 3.92 13.15
N GLY A 48 9.67 4.30 12.28
CA GLY A 48 8.42 4.95 12.68
C GLY A 48 7.63 4.11 13.70
N ALA A 49 7.50 2.80 13.46
CA ALA A 49 6.82 1.90 14.37
C ALA A 49 7.53 1.81 15.74
N ARG A 50 8.88 1.79 15.77
CA ARG A 50 9.64 1.83 17.03
C ARG A 50 9.46 3.15 17.78
N LEU A 51 9.45 4.29 17.07
CA LEU A 51 9.22 5.60 17.68
C LEU A 51 7.83 5.66 18.34
N ARG A 52 6.78 5.19 17.66
CA ARG A 52 5.43 5.11 18.23
C ARG A 52 5.38 4.19 19.45
N ARG A 53 6.02 3.03 19.39
CA ARG A 53 6.13 2.09 20.53
C ARG A 53 6.87 2.69 21.73
N ALA A 54 7.86 3.54 21.49
CA ALA A 54 8.57 4.29 22.52
C ALA A 54 7.80 5.52 23.04
N GLY A 55 6.56 5.74 22.59
CA GLY A 55 5.70 6.84 23.05
C GLY A 55 5.90 8.17 22.32
N TYR A 56 6.73 8.21 21.27
CA TYR A 56 6.90 9.42 20.47
C TYR A 56 5.71 9.65 19.52
N ARG A 57 5.53 10.91 19.12
CA ARG A 57 4.52 11.32 18.14
C ARG A 57 5.19 11.60 16.80
N ILE A 58 4.57 11.12 15.73
CA ILE A 58 4.96 11.44 14.36
C ILE A 58 3.86 12.33 13.79
N ARG A 59 4.25 13.47 13.21
CA ARG A 59 3.30 14.42 12.62
C ARG A 59 3.50 14.54 11.12
N LEU A 60 2.41 14.51 10.38
CA LEU A 60 2.36 14.80 8.95
C LEU A 60 2.16 16.31 8.75
N CYS A 61 3.11 16.96 8.08
CA CYS A 61 3.11 18.40 7.81
C CYS A 61 2.90 18.64 6.30
N PRO A 62 1.66 18.90 5.82
CA PRO A 62 1.35 19.00 4.39
C PRO A 62 1.91 20.26 3.71
N ASP A 63 2.24 21.27 4.52
CA ASP A 63 2.85 22.52 4.08
C ASP A 63 4.32 22.33 3.68
N VAL A 64 4.97 21.27 4.19
CA VAL A 64 6.34 20.92 3.82
C VAL A 64 6.30 19.97 2.63
N GLN A 65 6.65 20.50 1.46
CA GLN A 65 6.57 19.75 0.20
C GLN A 65 7.94 19.63 -0.44
N VAL A 66 8.23 18.44 -0.96
CA VAL A 66 9.44 18.15 -1.74
C VAL A 66 9.05 17.38 -3.00
N THR A 67 9.87 17.50 -4.04
CA THR A 67 9.69 16.73 -5.28
C THR A 67 10.77 15.67 -5.40
N HIS A 68 10.35 14.41 -5.50
CA HIS A 68 11.23 13.26 -5.71
C HIS A 68 11.34 12.99 -7.21
N LEU A 69 12.51 13.27 -7.78
CA LEU A 69 12.79 13.00 -9.19
C LEU A 69 13.18 11.53 -9.36
N LYS A 70 12.19 10.70 -9.68
CA LYS A 70 12.38 9.28 -9.98
C LYS A 70 12.14 9.02 -11.47
N ARG A 71 13.03 8.24 -12.07
CA ARG A 71 12.84 7.74 -13.43
C ARG A 71 12.02 6.45 -13.36
N TRP A 72 10.75 6.54 -13.75
CA TRP A 72 9.84 5.40 -13.75
C TRP A 72 9.69 4.79 -15.14
N THR A 73 9.95 3.49 -15.23
CA THR A 73 9.39 2.61 -16.26
C THR A 73 8.30 1.75 -15.65
N PHE A 74 7.38 1.21 -16.46
CA PHE A 74 6.33 0.31 -15.97
C PHE A 74 6.92 -0.90 -15.20
N GLY A 75 8.00 -1.49 -15.73
CA GLY A 75 8.70 -2.58 -15.05
C GLY A 75 9.35 -2.17 -13.72
N SER A 76 9.96 -0.98 -13.66
CA SER A 76 10.53 -0.48 -12.40
C SER A 76 9.46 -0.19 -11.34
N LEU A 77 8.29 0.30 -11.77
CA LEU A 77 7.16 0.57 -10.89
C LEU A 77 6.65 -0.73 -10.27
N LEU A 78 6.33 -1.73 -11.09
CA LEU A 78 5.87 -3.03 -10.59
C LEU A 78 6.91 -3.70 -9.70
N ARG A 79 8.19 -3.66 -10.09
CA ARG A 79 9.26 -4.24 -9.28
C ARG A 79 9.32 -3.59 -7.90
N SER A 80 9.34 -2.25 -7.84
CA SER A 80 9.43 -1.56 -6.57
C SER A 80 8.18 -1.68 -5.72
N ASP A 81 6.99 -1.67 -6.32
CA ASP A 81 5.77 -1.84 -5.56
C ASP A 81 5.60 -3.27 -5.02
N ILE A 82 6.05 -4.30 -5.73
CA ILE A 82 5.95 -5.70 -5.28
C ILE A 82 7.09 -6.07 -4.32
N PHE A 83 8.34 -5.92 -4.77
CA PHE A 83 9.51 -6.45 -4.06
C PHE A 83 10.05 -5.51 -2.99
N ASP A 84 10.00 -4.21 -3.24
CA ASP A 84 10.57 -3.23 -2.29
C ASP A 84 9.50 -2.73 -1.30
N ARG A 85 8.22 -2.98 -1.57
CA ARG A 85 7.09 -2.52 -0.73
C ARG A 85 6.15 -3.63 -0.29
N ALA A 86 5.36 -4.22 -1.18
CA ALA A 86 4.27 -5.13 -0.78
C ALA A 86 4.75 -6.36 0.01
N ILE A 87 5.81 -7.03 -0.44
CA ILE A 87 6.37 -8.19 0.27
C ILE A 87 6.99 -7.79 1.62
N PRO A 88 7.93 -6.82 1.70
CA PRO A 88 8.49 -6.37 2.98
C PRO A 88 7.41 -5.86 3.94
N TRP A 89 6.45 -5.08 3.45
CA TRP A 89 5.35 -4.54 4.23
C TRP A 89 4.52 -5.65 4.87
N THR A 90 4.13 -6.65 4.07
CA THR A 90 3.37 -7.80 4.57
C THR A 90 4.17 -8.55 5.63
N ARG A 91 5.47 -8.78 5.42
CA ARG A 91 6.32 -9.43 6.43
C ARG A 91 6.39 -8.61 7.73
N LEU A 92 6.52 -7.29 7.63
CA LEU A 92 6.53 -6.40 8.79
C LEU A 92 5.23 -6.48 9.58
N ILE A 93 4.06 -6.57 8.89
CA ILE A 93 2.74 -6.79 9.52
C ILE A 93 2.74 -8.06 10.37
N PHE A 94 3.27 -9.16 9.85
CA PHE A 94 3.30 -10.41 10.63
C PHE A 94 4.38 -10.45 11.71
N GLN A 95 5.43 -9.63 11.60
CA GLN A 95 6.50 -9.54 12.60
C GLN A 95 6.19 -8.59 13.74
N SER A 96 5.25 -7.66 13.56
CA SER A 96 4.96 -6.60 14.51
C SER A 96 3.54 -6.75 15.07
N ASP A 97 3.40 -6.84 16.39
CA ASP A 97 2.09 -6.99 17.04
C ASP A 97 1.17 -5.75 16.90
N HIS A 98 1.74 -4.61 16.49
CA HIS A 98 1.05 -3.31 16.49
C HIS A 98 1.37 -2.51 15.23
N LEU A 99 0.93 -2.98 14.05
CA LEU A 99 0.99 -2.13 12.86
C LEU A 99 -0.25 -1.26 12.67
N PRO A 100 -0.05 -0.05 12.13
CA PRO A 100 -1.14 0.88 11.90
C PRO A 100 -2.06 0.42 10.76
N THR A 101 -3.36 0.73 10.87
CA THR A 101 -4.43 0.31 9.94
C THR A 101 -4.52 1.19 8.68
N ASP A 102 -3.63 2.17 8.55
CA ASP A 102 -3.79 3.37 7.74
C ASP A 102 -3.08 3.31 6.37
N LEU A 103 -2.45 2.17 6.03
CA LEU A 103 -1.73 1.98 4.75
C LEU A 103 -2.33 0.86 3.86
N ASN A 104 -3.53 1.09 3.32
CA ASN A 104 -4.35 0.17 2.50
C ASN A 104 -5.09 -0.95 3.26
N LEU A 105 -5.14 -0.88 4.59
CA LEU A 105 -5.93 -1.81 5.40
C LEU A 105 -7.29 -1.24 5.80
N ASP A 106 -7.60 -0.01 5.40
CA ASP A 106 -8.89 0.62 5.66
C ASP A 106 -10.03 -0.11 4.92
N LEU A 107 -11.25 0.00 5.45
CA LEU A 107 -12.40 -0.71 4.90
C LEU A 107 -12.65 -0.32 3.43
N ARG A 108 -12.39 0.94 3.06
CA ARG A 108 -12.54 1.45 1.70
C ARG A 108 -11.55 0.81 0.73
N GLY A 109 -10.29 0.67 1.10
CA GLY A 109 -9.27 -0.03 0.32
C GLY A 109 -9.62 -1.50 0.12
N ARG A 110 -10.10 -2.18 1.18
CA ARG A 110 -10.54 -3.58 1.12
C ARG A 110 -11.75 -3.77 0.19
N LEU A 111 -12.76 -2.89 0.30
CA LEU A 111 -13.92 -2.91 -0.59
C LEU A 111 -13.53 -2.61 -2.04
N SER A 112 -12.58 -1.69 -2.26
CA SER A 112 -12.09 -1.37 -3.60
C SER A 112 -11.33 -2.55 -4.22
N ALA A 113 -10.51 -3.26 -3.44
CA ALA A 113 -9.83 -4.47 -3.89
C ALA A 113 -10.82 -5.60 -4.21
N PHE A 114 -11.83 -5.80 -3.35
CA PHE A 114 -12.89 -6.78 -3.61
C PHE A 114 -13.68 -6.45 -4.88
N ALA A 115 -14.06 -5.18 -5.07
CA ALA A 115 -14.74 -4.74 -6.28
C ALA A 115 -13.89 -4.94 -7.54
N ALA A 116 -12.57 -4.72 -7.45
CA ALA A 116 -11.65 -4.97 -8.56
C ALA A 116 -11.58 -6.47 -8.93
N TRP A 117 -11.46 -7.36 -7.94
CA TRP A 117 -11.47 -8.81 -8.17
C TRP A 117 -12.80 -9.32 -8.70
N ALA A 118 -13.92 -8.82 -8.16
CA ALA A 118 -15.26 -9.15 -8.63
C ALA A 118 -15.45 -8.69 -10.08
N ALA A 119 -15.02 -7.47 -10.43
CA ALA A 119 -15.05 -6.98 -11.81
C ALA A 119 -14.22 -7.87 -12.75
N LEU A 120 -13.02 -8.29 -12.33
CA LEU A 120 -12.16 -9.18 -13.12
C LEU A 120 -12.80 -10.57 -13.33
N ALA A 121 -13.40 -11.14 -12.28
CA ALA A 121 -14.09 -12.43 -12.39
C ALA A 121 -15.33 -12.34 -13.30
N LEU A 122 -16.11 -11.27 -13.19
CA LEU A 122 -17.31 -11.04 -14.01
C LEU A 122 -16.99 -10.69 -15.46
N LEU A 123 -15.86 -10.01 -15.72
CA LEU A 123 -15.31 -9.81 -17.06
C LEU A 123 -15.07 -11.14 -17.77
N VAL A 124 -14.48 -12.11 -17.07
CA VAL A 124 -14.27 -13.46 -17.59
C VAL A 124 -15.60 -14.20 -17.73
N LEU A 125 -16.47 -14.16 -16.71
CA LEU A 125 -17.75 -14.87 -16.75
C LEU A 125 -18.70 -14.34 -17.84
N GLY A 126 -18.54 -13.08 -18.26
CA GLY A 126 -19.32 -12.44 -19.33
C GLY A 126 -19.26 -13.18 -20.68
N PHE A 127 -18.22 -13.97 -20.93
CA PHE A 127 -18.14 -14.81 -22.12
C PHE A 127 -19.13 -15.99 -22.12
N TRP A 128 -19.62 -16.40 -20.94
CA TRP A 128 -20.59 -17.50 -20.80
C TRP A 128 -21.96 -17.04 -20.28
N TRP A 129 -22.03 -15.89 -19.60
CA TRP A 129 -23.26 -15.37 -19.03
C TRP A 129 -23.35 -13.86 -19.24
N SER A 130 -24.19 -13.41 -20.17
CA SER A 130 -24.25 -12.01 -20.59
C SER A 130 -24.61 -11.03 -19.47
N TRP A 131 -25.40 -11.44 -18.48
CA TRP A 131 -25.70 -10.62 -17.29
C TRP A 131 -24.47 -10.32 -16.42
N ALA A 132 -23.40 -11.12 -16.54
CA ALA A 132 -22.15 -10.84 -15.83
C ALA A 132 -21.50 -9.52 -16.29
N TRP A 133 -21.73 -9.06 -17.53
CA TRP A 133 -21.28 -7.74 -17.98
C TRP A 133 -21.91 -6.60 -17.19
N VAL A 134 -23.21 -6.72 -16.85
CA VAL A 134 -23.91 -5.74 -16.01
C VAL A 134 -23.31 -5.74 -14.60
N GLY A 135 -23.09 -6.92 -14.03
CA GLY A 135 -22.41 -7.07 -12.73
C GLY A 135 -21.01 -6.45 -12.74
N MET A 136 -20.22 -6.68 -13.79
CA MET A 136 -18.90 -6.10 -13.96
C MET A 136 -18.97 -4.57 -13.97
N LEU A 137 -19.92 -3.97 -14.71
CA LEU A 137 -20.11 -2.52 -14.76
C LEU A 137 -20.49 -1.96 -13.39
N LEU A 138 -21.33 -2.66 -12.64
CA LEU A 138 -21.70 -2.29 -11.27
C LEU A 138 -20.48 -2.33 -10.33
N CYS A 139 -19.63 -3.36 -10.40
CA CYS A 139 -18.40 -3.42 -9.61
C CYS A 139 -17.43 -2.28 -9.96
N VAL A 140 -17.26 -1.97 -11.25
CA VAL A 140 -16.45 -0.83 -11.70
C VAL A 140 -17.04 0.50 -11.18
N ALA A 141 -18.36 0.67 -11.23
CA ALA A 141 -19.03 1.86 -10.73
C ALA A 141 -18.85 2.02 -9.21
N VAL A 142 -19.03 0.94 -8.43
CA VAL A 142 -18.80 0.94 -6.99
C VAL A 142 -17.36 1.28 -6.65
N GLY A 143 -16.38 0.65 -7.31
CA GLY A 143 -14.96 0.98 -7.15
C GLY A 143 -14.63 2.42 -7.56
N GLY A 144 -15.29 2.91 -8.61
CA GLY A 144 -15.23 4.29 -9.08
C GLY A 144 -15.72 5.29 -8.03
N ILE A 145 -16.91 5.05 -7.48
CA ILE A 145 -17.53 5.90 -6.44
C ILE A 145 -16.69 5.86 -5.17
N ALA A 146 -16.20 4.68 -4.76
CA ALA A 146 -15.35 4.53 -3.60
C ALA A 146 -14.03 5.31 -3.72
N ASN A 147 -13.58 5.63 -4.94
CA ASN A 147 -12.34 6.36 -5.20
C ASN A 147 -12.58 7.67 -5.97
N ALA A 148 -13.79 8.21 -5.91
CA ALA A 148 -14.21 9.33 -6.76
C ALA A 148 -13.35 10.59 -6.53
N ASP A 149 -12.98 10.88 -5.28
CA ASP A 149 -12.17 12.05 -4.96
C ASP A 149 -10.75 11.94 -5.52
N LEU A 150 -10.16 10.75 -5.46
CA LEU A 150 -8.86 10.45 -6.08
C LEU A 150 -8.91 10.60 -7.60
N TYR A 151 -9.94 10.04 -8.24
CA TYR A 151 -10.08 10.11 -9.70
C TYR A 151 -10.42 11.53 -10.19
N ARG A 152 -11.21 12.28 -9.42
CA ARG A 152 -11.44 13.70 -9.65
C ARG A 152 -10.15 14.50 -9.50
N PHE A 153 -9.30 14.17 -8.53
CA PHE A 153 -7.98 14.77 -8.38
C PHE A 153 -7.10 14.51 -9.60
N PHE A 154 -7.06 13.27 -10.13
CA PHE A 154 -6.34 12.98 -11.37
C PHE A 154 -6.89 13.76 -12.56
N ALA A 155 -8.22 13.84 -12.71
CA ALA A 155 -8.85 14.57 -13.80
C ALA A 155 -8.52 16.08 -13.75
N ARG A 156 -8.51 16.68 -12.56
CA ARG A 156 -8.17 18.10 -12.37
C ARG A 156 -6.73 18.45 -12.72
N HIS A 157 -5.79 17.52 -12.54
CA HIS A 157 -4.36 17.81 -12.72
C HIS A 157 -3.76 17.28 -14.04
N GLY A 158 -4.37 16.26 -14.65
CA GLY A 158 -3.88 15.65 -15.89
C GLY A 158 -4.92 15.50 -16.99
N GLY A 159 -6.17 15.93 -16.77
CA GLY A 159 -7.27 15.76 -17.71
C GLY A 159 -7.95 14.39 -17.63
N VAL A 160 -9.05 14.24 -18.37
CA VAL A 160 -9.93 13.05 -18.31
C VAL A 160 -9.18 11.78 -18.76
N TRP A 161 -8.42 11.85 -19.86
CA TRP A 161 -7.69 10.68 -20.37
C TRP A 161 -6.60 10.20 -19.40
N PHE A 162 -5.91 11.13 -18.74
CA PHE A 162 -4.97 10.79 -17.67
C PHE A 162 -5.69 10.12 -16.49
N ALA A 163 -6.85 10.63 -16.09
CA ALA A 163 -7.64 10.05 -15.00
C ALA A 163 -8.09 8.62 -15.31
N VAL A 164 -8.55 8.35 -16.53
CA VAL A 164 -8.93 6.99 -16.97
C VAL A 164 -7.73 6.05 -16.91
N GLY A 165 -6.58 6.46 -17.46
CA GLY A 165 -5.34 5.66 -17.40
C GLY A 165 -4.87 5.43 -15.96
N ALA A 166 -4.92 6.45 -15.12
CA ALA A 166 -4.55 6.36 -13.70
C ALA A 166 -5.53 5.48 -12.90
N ALA A 167 -6.82 5.51 -13.21
CA ALA A 167 -7.82 4.62 -12.62
C ALA A 167 -7.57 3.15 -13.01
N GLY A 168 -7.22 2.89 -14.28
CA GLY A 168 -6.81 1.55 -14.73
C GLY A 168 -5.57 1.04 -14.01
N LEU A 169 -4.54 1.89 -13.86
CA LEU A 169 -3.33 1.55 -13.11
C LEU A 169 -3.62 1.35 -11.61
N HIS A 170 -4.55 2.12 -11.04
CA HIS A 170 -4.99 1.94 -9.66
C HIS A 170 -5.75 0.63 -9.46
N ALA A 171 -6.60 0.22 -10.42
CA ALA A 171 -7.25 -1.09 -10.38
C ALA A 171 -6.22 -2.23 -10.44
N LEU A 172 -5.22 -2.11 -11.32
CA LEU A 172 -4.10 -3.07 -11.38
C LEU A 172 -3.34 -3.14 -10.05
N TYR A 173 -3.06 -1.97 -9.44
CA TYR A 173 -2.47 -1.86 -8.11
C TYR A 173 -3.26 -2.63 -7.05
N LEU A 174 -4.57 -2.44 -6.99
CA LEU A 174 -5.44 -3.11 -6.02
C LEU A 174 -5.41 -4.64 -6.21
N LEU A 175 -5.40 -5.12 -7.46
CA LEU A 175 -5.33 -6.56 -7.77
C LEU A 175 -4.01 -7.18 -7.33
N TYR A 176 -2.86 -6.65 -7.78
CA TYR A 176 -1.58 -7.28 -7.47
C TYR A 176 -1.18 -7.10 -5.99
N SER A 177 -1.48 -5.95 -5.38
CA SER A 177 -1.11 -5.70 -3.98
C SER A 177 -1.88 -6.62 -3.02
N SER A 178 -3.18 -6.81 -3.26
CA SER A 178 -4.00 -7.75 -2.49
C SER A 178 -3.60 -9.21 -2.73
N LEU A 179 -3.24 -9.58 -3.95
CA LEU A 179 -2.72 -10.92 -4.26
C LEU A 179 -1.41 -11.21 -3.53
N VAL A 180 -0.44 -10.29 -3.62
CA VAL A 180 0.85 -10.43 -2.95
C VAL A 180 0.67 -10.53 -1.44
N PHE A 181 -0.20 -9.68 -0.87
CA PHE A 181 -0.55 -9.77 0.54
C PHE A 181 -1.10 -11.14 0.92
N ALA A 182 -2.09 -11.65 0.17
CA ALA A 182 -2.71 -12.95 0.45
C ALA A 182 -1.70 -14.12 0.35
N LEU A 183 -0.82 -14.10 -0.65
CA LEU A 183 0.22 -15.12 -0.83
C LEU A 183 1.24 -15.11 0.31
N VAL A 184 1.76 -13.94 0.68
CA VAL A 184 2.76 -13.81 1.76
C VAL A 184 2.13 -14.10 3.12
N ALA A 185 0.89 -13.64 3.36
CA ALA A 185 0.13 -13.96 4.56
C ALA A 185 -0.10 -15.48 4.69
N GLY A 186 -0.55 -16.13 3.62
CA GLY A 186 -0.77 -17.58 3.58
C GLY A 186 0.52 -18.36 3.85
N GLN A 187 1.63 -17.99 3.20
CA GLN A 187 2.94 -18.62 3.45
C GLN A 187 3.38 -18.47 4.91
N THR A 188 3.22 -17.28 5.49
CA THR A 188 3.63 -16.99 6.88
C THR A 188 2.78 -17.75 7.88
N LEU A 189 1.47 -17.88 7.63
CA LEU A 189 0.58 -18.66 8.47
C LEU A 189 0.88 -20.17 8.38
N LEU A 190 1.12 -20.68 7.16
CA LEU A 190 1.50 -22.08 6.95
C LEU A 190 2.84 -22.43 7.62
N SER A 191 3.84 -21.53 7.58
CA SER A 191 5.12 -21.77 8.25
C SER A 191 4.99 -21.79 9.77
N ARG A 192 4.07 -21.00 10.34
CA ARG A 192 3.77 -21.04 11.79
C ARG A 192 3.09 -22.34 12.20
N LEU A 193 2.25 -22.91 11.33
CA LEU A 193 1.57 -24.20 11.57
C LEU A 193 2.47 -25.42 11.36
N ARG A 194 3.62 -25.28 10.68
CA ARG A 194 4.59 -26.35 10.40
C ARG A 194 5.99 -26.02 10.94
N PRO A 195 6.18 -25.89 12.26
CA PRO A 195 7.50 -25.57 12.83
C PRO A 195 8.58 -26.63 12.56
N GLY A 196 8.21 -27.87 12.23
CA GLY A 196 9.13 -29.02 12.13
C GLY A 196 9.95 -29.18 10.84
N LEU A 197 9.73 -28.39 9.78
CA LEU A 197 10.44 -28.56 8.49
C LEU A 197 11.57 -27.55 8.23
N ALA A 198 11.71 -26.52 9.07
CA ALA A 198 12.71 -25.47 8.88
C ALA A 198 14.11 -25.83 9.43
N ASN A 199 14.24 -26.92 10.19
CA ASN A 199 15.49 -27.24 10.89
C ASN A 199 16.41 -28.25 10.18
N ASN A 200 16.11 -28.63 8.93
CA ASN A 200 16.87 -29.67 8.21
C ASN A 200 17.60 -29.18 6.95
N ARG A 201 17.90 -27.87 6.89
CA ARG A 201 18.81 -27.29 5.89
C ARG A 201 19.73 -26.28 6.57
N ARG A 202 20.69 -26.78 7.35
CA ARG A 202 21.96 -26.11 7.62
C ARG A 202 23.06 -27.02 7.12
#